data_AF-A0A6B8QW00-F1
#
_entry.id   AF-A0A6B8QW00-F1
#
_cell.length_a   1.000
_cell.length_b   1.000
_cell.length_c   1.000
_cell.angle_alpha   90.00
_cell.angle_beta   90.00
_cell.angle_gamma   90.00
#
_symmetry.space_group_name_H-M   'P 1'
#
loop_
_entity.id
_entity.type
_entity.pdbx_description
1 polymer ?
#
loop_
_entity_poly.entity_id
_entity_poly.type
_entity_poly.pdbx_seq_one_letter_code
_entity_poly.pdbx_strand_id
1 'polypeptide(L)'
;MTTTTRAHWSHRLPALAVLLGAITLLQVHAIQFWMEFVGPMGWAWAVLLEGVAVWLWSQRQALRRMLALVTSLLALAGPLYAVCEPLVEEWQSAGSRDAGRELRIEQLQREAARLEETIATFRANSEARAGWLEPIQVAQARLQEVDHELAGLVAEPSAQALSWRQQALVVMQALALVIFQLAAVLAVTSLARRRQPVPADLGSVSASPTPTSRQVCVAPQDMGMGGAMASPLATDEAPCNLDAELGAPGMSEMNDDDELAMAKGHFTYADIVELRGALNQLLEEREITQAAFCRGHGISPRDLSLLQRHEERCSAGERTISATALERLARTLRDTAAGRVAT
;
A
#
# COMPACT_ATOMS: atom_id res chain seq x y z
N MET A 1 26.16 -24.55 50.99
CA MET A 1 25.37 -25.18 49.90
C MET A 1 24.93 -24.08 48.95
N THR A 2 25.56 -23.93 47.78
CA THR A 2 25.35 -22.75 46.88
C THR A 2 25.54 -23.05 45.39
N THR A 3 25.74 -24.31 44.98
CA THR A 3 26.20 -24.67 43.63
C THR A 3 25.11 -24.85 42.57
N THR A 4 23.85 -25.09 42.96
CA THR A 4 22.76 -25.46 42.04
C THR A 4 22.23 -24.31 41.17
N THR A 5 22.32 -23.05 41.60
CA THR A 5 21.82 -21.91 40.82
C THR A 5 22.67 -21.61 39.58
N ARG A 6 23.99 -21.82 39.63
CA ARG A 6 24.91 -21.51 38.53
C ARG A 6 24.69 -22.40 37.30
N ALA A 7 24.26 -23.65 37.50
CA ALA A 7 24.02 -24.62 36.42
C ALA A 7 22.78 -24.30 35.55
N HIS A 8 21.78 -23.57 36.06
CA HIS A 8 20.59 -23.23 35.27
C HIS A 8 20.78 -22.05 34.30
N TRP A 9 21.83 -21.25 34.47
CA TRP A 9 22.09 -20.07 33.63
C TRP A 9 22.92 -20.39 32.38
N SER A 10 23.89 -21.32 32.47
CA SER A 10 24.73 -21.73 31.33
C SER A 10 23.90 -22.15 30.10
N HIS A 11 22.84 -22.91 30.31
CA HIS A 11 21.92 -23.35 29.24
C HIS A 11 20.98 -22.26 28.70
N ARG A 12 20.94 -21.07 29.32
CA ARG A 12 20.13 -19.91 28.86
C ARG A 12 20.95 -18.90 28.06
N LEU A 13 22.25 -18.77 28.37
CA LEU A 13 23.18 -17.85 27.69
C LEU A 13 23.15 -17.97 26.15
N PRO A 14 23.27 -19.15 25.50
CA PRO A 14 23.32 -19.20 24.03
C PRO A 14 22.00 -18.77 23.38
N ALA A 15 20.85 -19.13 23.96
CA ALA A 15 19.54 -18.72 23.44
C ALA A 15 19.31 -17.20 23.60
N LEU A 16 19.79 -16.61 24.69
CA LEU A 16 19.74 -15.16 24.90
C LEU A 16 20.71 -14.40 23.97
N ALA A 17 21.92 -14.93 23.74
CA ALA A 17 22.89 -14.33 22.83
C ALA A 17 22.40 -14.34 21.37
N VAL A 18 21.85 -15.47 20.91
CA VAL A 18 21.23 -15.56 19.57
C VAL A 18 20.03 -14.63 19.43
N LEU A 19 19.16 -14.57 20.45
CA LEU A 19 17.99 -13.68 20.44
C LEU A 19 18.40 -12.21 20.38
N LEU A 20 19.34 -11.77 21.24
CA LEU A 20 19.82 -10.39 21.25
C LEU A 20 20.50 -10.03 19.92
N GLY A 21 21.39 -10.88 19.41
CA GLY A 21 22.09 -10.63 18.14
C GLY A 21 21.14 -10.54 16.95
N ALA A 22 20.17 -11.45 16.85
CA ALA A 22 19.14 -11.41 15.80
C ALA A 22 18.29 -10.14 15.89
N ILE A 23 17.79 -9.81 17.09
CA ILE A 23 17.00 -8.58 17.32
C ILE A 23 17.81 -7.33 16.98
N THR A 24 19.06 -7.20 17.42
CA THR A 24 19.84 -5.98 17.12
C THR A 24 20.12 -5.81 15.63
N LEU A 25 20.36 -6.90 14.89
CA LEU A 25 20.62 -6.84 13.46
C LEU A 25 19.34 -6.51 12.67
N LEU A 26 18.20 -7.10 13.02
CA LEU A 26 16.88 -6.75 12.47
C LEU A 26 16.49 -5.29 12.79
N GLN A 27 16.73 -4.84 14.02
CA GLN A 27 16.38 -3.48 14.46
C GLN A 27 17.16 -2.39 13.73
N VAL A 28 18.44 -2.61 13.34
CA VAL A 28 19.19 -1.62 12.56
C VAL A 28 18.47 -1.30 11.24
N HIS A 29 18.11 -2.33 10.47
CA HIS A 29 17.40 -2.16 9.20
C HIS A 29 15.95 -1.69 9.41
N ALA A 30 15.25 -2.16 10.45
CA ALA A 30 13.88 -1.76 10.73
C ALA A 30 13.80 -0.27 11.14
N ILE A 31 14.71 0.21 11.99
CA ILE A 31 14.75 1.62 12.41
C ILE A 31 15.04 2.52 11.22
N GLN A 32 15.96 2.15 10.32
CA GLN A 32 16.23 2.89 9.08
C GLN A 32 14.95 3.01 8.23
N PHE A 33 14.35 1.87 7.86
CA PHE A 33 13.12 1.85 7.06
C PHE A 33 11.98 2.65 7.70
N TRP A 34 11.66 2.43 8.97
CA TRP A 34 10.53 3.12 9.61
C TRP A 34 10.79 4.62 9.78
N MET A 35 12.04 5.08 9.94
CA MET A 35 12.34 6.52 9.97
C MET A 35 12.19 7.22 8.62
N GLU A 36 12.34 6.49 7.51
CA GLU A 36 12.12 7.01 6.16
C GLU A 36 10.63 7.17 5.85
N PHE A 37 9.82 6.12 6.12
CA PHE A 37 8.39 6.14 5.82
C PHE A 37 7.51 6.87 6.84
N VAL A 38 7.91 6.93 8.13
CA VAL A 38 7.13 7.55 9.23
C VAL A 38 7.86 8.76 9.85
N GLY A 39 8.99 9.17 9.28
CA GLY A 39 9.76 10.31 9.76
C GLY A 39 10.40 10.08 11.14
N PRO A 40 10.68 11.15 11.92
CA PRO A 40 11.56 11.08 13.10
C PRO A 40 11.04 10.20 14.25
N MET A 41 9.78 9.75 14.23
CA MET A 41 9.22 8.82 15.21
C MET A 41 9.26 7.34 14.76
N GLY A 42 9.77 7.04 13.56
CA GLY A 42 9.83 5.69 13.01
C GLY A 42 10.58 4.67 13.86
N TRP A 43 11.63 5.09 14.57
CA TRP A 43 12.36 4.22 15.51
C TRP A 43 11.44 3.62 16.59
N ALA A 44 10.42 4.35 17.04
CA ALA A 44 9.49 3.89 18.05
C ALA A 44 8.58 2.78 17.50
N TRP A 45 8.17 2.87 16.23
CA TRP A 45 7.41 1.83 15.54
C TRP A 45 8.23 0.54 15.39
N ALA A 46 9.49 0.65 14.96
CA ALA A 46 10.40 -0.49 14.84
C ALA A 46 10.59 -1.25 16.16
N VAL A 47 10.81 -0.52 17.26
CA VAL A 47 10.98 -1.10 18.60
C VAL A 47 9.67 -1.67 19.14
N LEU A 48 8.53 -0.98 18.94
CA LEU A 48 7.22 -1.41 19.42
C LEU A 48 6.76 -2.71 18.73
N LEU A 49 6.91 -2.81 17.41
CA LEU A 49 6.54 -4.01 16.64
C LEU A 49 7.31 -5.25 17.11
N GLU A 50 8.63 -5.14 17.29
CA GLU A 50 9.44 -6.26 17.77
C GLU A 50 9.12 -6.60 19.24
N GLY A 51 8.90 -5.60 20.09
CA GLY A 51 8.45 -5.80 21.47
C GLY A 51 7.11 -6.55 21.56
N VAL A 52 6.15 -6.19 20.71
CA VAL A 52 4.85 -6.87 20.59
C VAL A 52 5.02 -8.29 20.02
N ALA A 53 5.87 -8.50 19.00
CA ALA A 53 6.15 -9.82 18.44
C ALA A 53 6.76 -10.75 19.51
N VAL A 54 7.80 -10.32 20.22
CA VAL A 54 8.42 -11.08 21.31
C VAL A 54 7.42 -11.38 22.43
N TRP A 55 6.58 -10.41 22.81
CA TRP A 55 5.53 -10.62 23.81
C TRP A 55 4.51 -11.66 23.35
N LEU A 56 3.98 -11.56 22.12
CA LEU A 56 3.02 -12.50 21.57
C LEU A 56 3.60 -13.91 21.40
N TRP A 57 4.85 -14.05 20.97
CA TRP A 57 5.55 -15.35 20.88
C TRP A 57 5.79 -16.01 22.25
N SER A 58 5.82 -15.24 23.33
CA SER A 58 5.85 -15.80 24.70
C SER A 58 4.51 -16.42 25.13
N GLN A 59 3.40 -16.09 24.44
CA GLN A 59 2.05 -16.54 24.77
C GLN A 59 1.76 -17.96 24.25
N ARG A 60 0.81 -18.64 24.90
CA ARG A 60 0.47 -20.05 24.62
C ARG A 60 -0.77 -20.26 23.76
N GLN A 61 -1.63 -19.24 23.61
CA GLN A 61 -2.88 -19.31 22.85
C GLN A 61 -2.62 -19.31 21.33
N ALA A 62 -3.34 -20.15 20.57
CA ALA A 62 -3.18 -20.26 19.12
C ALA A 62 -3.45 -18.93 18.39
N LEU A 63 -4.52 -18.23 18.75
CA LEU A 63 -4.85 -16.91 18.19
C LEU A 63 -3.72 -15.89 18.40
N ARG A 64 -3.10 -15.86 19.59
CA ARG A 64 -1.96 -14.98 19.87
C ARG A 64 -0.71 -15.35 19.07
N ARG A 65 -0.54 -16.61 18.65
CA ARG A 65 0.53 -17.04 17.74
C ARG A 65 0.27 -16.69 16.28
N MET A 66 -1.00 -16.74 15.83
CA MET A 66 -1.37 -16.21 14.52
C MET A 66 -1.08 -14.70 14.45
N LEU A 67 -1.43 -13.95 15.51
CA LEU A 67 -1.05 -12.55 15.62
C LEU A 67 0.47 -12.36 15.70
N ALA A 68 1.20 -13.20 16.45
CA ALA A 68 2.66 -13.15 16.52
C ALA A 68 3.33 -13.37 15.14
N LEU A 69 2.80 -14.26 14.31
CA LEU A 69 3.24 -14.47 12.93
C LEU A 69 3.02 -13.20 12.10
N VAL A 70 1.84 -12.57 12.19
CA VAL A 70 1.55 -11.30 11.49
C VAL A 70 2.47 -10.18 11.96
N THR A 71 2.70 -10.02 13.27
CA THR A 71 3.63 -8.99 13.78
C THR A 71 5.08 -9.28 13.38
N SER A 72 5.54 -10.54 13.39
CA SER A 72 6.88 -10.89 12.89
C SER A 72 7.04 -10.69 11.38
N LEU A 73 5.99 -10.92 10.58
CA LEU A 73 5.99 -10.60 9.15
C LEU A 73 6.07 -9.08 8.94
N LEU A 74 5.30 -8.29 9.68
CA LEU A 74 5.32 -6.83 9.59
C LEU A 74 6.64 -6.21 10.07
N ALA A 75 7.26 -6.78 11.12
CA ALA A 75 8.58 -6.38 11.60
C ALA A 75 9.70 -6.73 10.61
N LEU A 76 9.58 -7.85 9.89
CA LEU A 76 10.53 -8.30 8.87
C LEU A 76 10.35 -7.56 7.52
N ALA A 77 9.15 -7.08 7.20
CA ALA A 77 8.82 -6.48 5.90
C ALA A 77 9.71 -5.28 5.55
N GLY A 78 9.93 -4.36 6.49
CA GLY A 78 10.81 -3.19 6.31
C GLY A 78 12.27 -3.57 6.05
N PRO A 79 12.93 -4.35 6.93
CA PRO A 79 14.27 -4.90 6.70
C PRO A 79 14.42 -5.66 5.38
N LEU A 80 13.42 -6.46 5.01
CA LEU A 80 13.44 -7.23 3.77
C LEU A 80 13.33 -6.32 2.54
N TYR A 81 12.45 -5.30 2.59
CA TYR A 81 12.36 -4.28 1.54
C TYR A 81 13.68 -3.53 1.38
N ALA A 82 14.25 -2.98 2.46
CA ALA A 82 15.47 -2.19 2.41
C ALA A 82 16.71 -2.97 1.91
N VAL A 83 16.73 -4.29 2.02
CA VAL A 83 17.76 -5.15 1.40
C VAL A 83 17.45 -5.46 -0.06
N CYS A 84 16.17 -5.67 -0.40
CA CYS A 84 15.75 -6.00 -1.76
C CYS A 84 15.56 -4.79 -2.69
N GLU A 85 15.51 -3.57 -2.17
CA GLU A 85 15.33 -2.31 -2.90
C GLU A 85 16.11 -2.21 -4.23
N PRO A 86 17.45 -2.36 -4.27
CA PRO A 86 18.20 -2.26 -5.53
C PRO A 86 17.85 -3.36 -6.55
N LEU A 87 17.29 -4.48 -6.10
CA LEU A 87 16.75 -5.52 -6.98
C LEU A 87 15.35 -5.14 -7.48
N VAL A 88 14.51 -4.53 -6.64
CA VAL A 88 13.18 -4.05 -7.04
C VAL A 88 13.30 -2.91 -8.06
N GLU A 89 14.20 -1.96 -7.85
CA GLU A 89 14.51 -0.89 -8.81
C GLU A 89 15.07 -1.44 -10.14
N GLU A 90 15.95 -2.43 -10.09
CA GLU A 90 16.45 -3.12 -11.29
C GLU A 90 15.28 -3.72 -12.08
N TRP A 91 14.43 -4.51 -11.45
CA TRP A 91 13.32 -5.20 -12.12
C TRP A 91 12.24 -4.24 -12.66
N GLN A 92 11.89 -3.20 -11.89
CA GLN A 92 10.96 -2.16 -12.35
C GLN A 92 11.54 -1.36 -13.52
N SER A 93 12.83 -1.00 -13.46
CA SER A 93 13.48 -0.24 -14.52
C SER A 93 13.82 -1.09 -15.75
N ALA A 94 13.99 -2.41 -15.62
CA ALA A 94 14.08 -3.33 -16.74
C ALA A 94 12.73 -3.42 -17.47
N GLY A 95 11.66 -3.82 -16.79
CA GLY A 95 10.34 -4.01 -17.41
C GLY A 95 9.76 -2.75 -18.05
N SER A 96 10.03 -1.56 -17.48
CA SER A 96 9.62 -0.28 -18.08
C SER A 96 10.45 0.13 -19.29
N ARG A 97 11.74 -0.23 -19.36
CA ARG A 97 12.57 -0.04 -20.58
C ARG A 97 12.15 -1.00 -21.68
N ASP A 98 11.92 -2.27 -21.35
CA ASP A 98 11.55 -3.31 -22.32
C ASP A 98 10.17 -2.99 -22.94
N ALA A 99 9.17 -2.64 -22.14
CA ALA A 99 7.87 -2.19 -22.65
C ALA A 99 7.98 -0.91 -23.51
N GLY A 100 8.85 0.04 -23.14
CA GLY A 100 9.13 1.24 -23.94
C GLY A 100 9.81 0.93 -25.28
N ARG A 101 10.70 -0.06 -25.30
CA ARG A 101 11.40 -0.58 -26.49
C ARG A 101 10.44 -1.30 -27.44
N GLU A 102 9.58 -2.17 -26.92
CA GLU A 102 8.52 -2.83 -27.70
C GLU A 102 7.57 -1.82 -28.35
N LEU A 103 7.06 -0.84 -27.58
CA LEU A 103 6.22 0.23 -28.11
C LEU A 103 6.91 1.07 -29.20
N ARG A 104 8.23 1.32 -29.07
CA ARG A 104 8.99 2.03 -30.11
C ARG A 104 9.17 1.19 -31.38
N ILE A 105 9.43 -0.11 -31.24
CA ILE A 105 9.50 -1.05 -32.37
C ILE A 105 8.16 -1.11 -33.10
N GLU A 106 7.03 -1.23 -32.40
CA GLU A 106 5.71 -1.20 -33.05
C GLU A 106 5.44 0.12 -33.79
N GLN A 107 5.81 1.27 -33.20
CA GLN A 107 5.64 2.59 -33.83
C GLN A 107 6.42 2.68 -35.14
N LEU A 108 7.68 2.26 -35.14
CA LEU A 108 8.54 2.27 -36.32
C LEU A 108 8.07 1.27 -37.38
N GLN A 109 7.59 0.08 -37.00
CA GLN A 109 6.98 -0.87 -37.94
C GLN A 109 5.72 -0.30 -38.61
N ARG A 110 4.86 0.41 -37.86
CA ARG A 110 3.70 1.11 -38.41
C ARG A 110 4.10 2.28 -39.33
N GLU A 111 5.19 2.98 -39.03
CA GLU A 111 5.75 4.02 -39.90
C GLU A 111 6.31 3.43 -41.20
N ALA A 112 7.09 2.35 -41.11
CA ALA A 112 7.66 1.64 -42.27
C ALA A 112 6.57 1.16 -43.24
N ALA A 113 5.57 0.41 -42.77
CA ALA A 113 4.47 -0.08 -43.61
C ALA A 113 3.71 1.06 -44.31
N ARG A 114 3.49 2.18 -43.63
CA ARG A 114 2.86 3.38 -44.21
C ARG A 114 3.75 4.06 -45.26
N LEU A 115 5.07 4.08 -45.06
CA LEU A 115 6.02 4.60 -46.03
C LEU A 115 6.07 3.70 -47.28
N GLU A 116 6.05 2.38 -47.13
CA GLU A 116 5.96 1.42 -48.24
C GLU A 116 4.69 1.63 -49.08
N GLU A 117 3.52 1.73 -48.45
CA GLU A 117 2.24 2.04 -49.11
C GLU A 117 2.30 3.40 -49.85
N THR A 118 2.91 4.40 -49.22
CA THR A 118 3.09 5.74 -49.81
C THR A 118 4.01 5.69 -51.03
N ILE A 119 5.13 4.94 -50.97
CA ILE A 119 6.07 4.74 -52.07
C ILE A 119 5.40 3.98 -53.22
N ALA A 120 4.62 2.93 -52.93
CA ALA A 120 3.84 2.20 -53.93
C ALA A 120 2.82 3.12 -54.64
N THR A 121 2.13 3.96 -53.86
CA THR A 121 1.17 4.95 -54.37
C THR A 121 1.86 6.00 -55.25
N PHE A 122 3.03 6.52 -54.86
CA PHE A 122 3.79 7.47 -55.68
C PHE A 122 4.32 6.81 -56.96
N ARG A 123 4.76 5.55 -56.92
CA ARG A 123 5.19 4.81 -58.12
C ARG A 123 4.06 4.65 -59.13
N ALA A 124 2.88 4.18 -58.69
CA ALA A 124 1.70 4.08 -59.56
C ALA A 124 1.29 5.44 -60.16
N ASN A 125 1.34 6.53 -59.39
CA ASN A 125 1.07 7.88 -59.89
C ASN A 125 2.17 8.42 -60.84
N SER A 126 3.39 7.90 -60.75
CA SER A 126 4.52 8.30 -61.62
C SER A 126 4.44 7.76 -63.05
N GLU A 127 3.74 6.64 -63.26
CA GLU A 127 3.42 6.13 -64.60
C GLU A 127 2.48 7.07 -65.36
N ALA A 128 1.63 7.81 -64.64
CA ALA A 128 0.63 8.71 -65.22
C ALA A 128 1.03 10.20 -65.24
N ARG A 129 2.02 10.63 -64.44
CA ARG A 129 2.43 12.05 -64.33
C ARG A 129 3.93 12.19 -64.01
N ALA A 130 4.58 13.19 -64.61
CA ALA A 130 5.93 13.58 -64.23
C ALA A 130 5.95 14.32 -62.86
N GLY A 131 7.09 14.25 -62.14
CA GLY A 131 7.36 15.03 -60.92
C GLY A 131 7.53 14.22 -59.63
N TRP A 132 7.15 12.94 -59.58
CA TRP A 132 7.15 12.15 -58.34
C TRP A 132 8.52 11.64 -57.86
N LEU A 133 9.60 11.84 -58.63
CA LEU A 133 10.93 11.28 -58.31
C LEU A 133 11.47 11.75 -56.95
N GLU A 134 11.34 13.04 -56.65
CA GLU A 134 11.79 13.64 -55.39
C GLU A 134 10.96 13.13 -54.19
N PRO A 135 9.60 13.17 -54.21
CA PRO A 135 8.77 12.52 -53.18
C PRO A 135 9.09 11.03 -52.93
N ILE A 136 9.40 10.27 -53.99
CA ILE A 136 9.81 8.87 -53.88
C ILE A 136 11.16 8.75 -53.18
N GLN A 137 12.16 9.55 -53.57
CA GLN A 137 13.49 9.54 -52.94
C GLN A 137 13.45 9.94 -51.46
N VAL A 138 12.66 10.96 -51.11
CA VAL A 138 12.47 11.41 -49.71
C VAL A 138 11.81 10.31 -48.87
N ALA A 139 10.75 9.67 -49.38
CA ALA A 139 10.09 8.57 -48.67
C ALA A 139 11.00 7.33 -48.53
N GLN A 140 11.79 7.00 -49.55
CA GLN A 140 12.77 5.92 -49.48
C GLN A 140 13.90 6.20 -48.49
N ALA A 141 14.39 7.44 -48.39
CA ALA A 141 15.39 7.83 -47.41
C ALA A 141 14.87 7.71 -45.97
N ARG A 142 13.63 8.15 -45.71
CA ARG A 142 13.00 7.98 -44.39
C ARG A 142 12.74 6.50 -44.04
N LEU A 143 12.38 5.67 -45.03
CA LEU A 143 12.25 4.22 -44.80
C LEU A 143 13.59 3.59 -44.37
N GLN A 144 14.70 3.94 -45.04
CA GLN A 144 16.04 3.47 -44.65
C GLN A 144 16.48 3.94 -43.26
N GLU A 145 16.07 5.14 -42.84
CA GLU A 145 16.29 5.66 -41.49
C GLU A 145 15.49 4.85 -40.44
N VAL A 146 14.22 4.58 -40.71
CA VAL A 146 13.34 3.75 -39.87
C VAL A 146 13.84 2.30 -39.77
N ASP A 147 14.30 1.69 -40.87
CA ASP A 147 14.93 0.37 -40.88
C ASP A 147 16.22 0.35 -40.04
N HIS A 148 16.98 1.44 -40.03
CA HIS A 148 18.19 1.55 -39.21
C HIS A 148 17.88 1.75 -37.71
N GLU A 149 16.89 2.57 -37.37
CA GLU A 149 16.36 2.67 -36.00
C GLU A 149 15.88 1.29 -35.50
N LEU A 150 15.11 0.55 -36.32
CA LEU A 150 14.64 -0.80 -36.00
C LEU A 150 15.79 -1.80 -35.83
N ALA A 151 16.78 -1.80 -36.73
CA ALA A 151 17.94 -2.67 -36.63
C ALA A 151 18.75 -2.40 -35.35
N GLY A 152 18.93 -1.14 -34.97
CA GLY A 152 19.54 -0.75 -33.70
C GLY A 152 18.73 -1.25 -32.50
N LEU A 153 17.43 -0.94 -32.48
CA LEU A 153 16.50 -1.34 -31.40
C LEU A 153 16.26 -2.85 -31.31
N VAL A 154 16.67 -3.66 -32.29
CA VAL A 154 16.70 -5.13 -32.18
C VAL A 154 18.10 -5.63 -31.78
N ALA A 155 19.17 -4.99 -32.24
CA ALA A 155 20.55 -5.40 -31.95
C ALA A 155 21.06 -4.99 -30.56
N GLU A 156 20.47 -3.99 -29.89
CA GLU A 156 20.87 -3.61 -28.53
C GLU A 156 20.67 -4.78 -27.54
N PRO A 157 21.70 -5.23 -26.80
CA PRO A 157 21.51 -6.18 -25.73
C PRO A 157 20.62 -5.55 -24.63
N SER A 158 19.91 -6.39 -23.87
CA SER A 158 19.18 -5.92 -22.69
C SER A 158 20.12 -5.15 -21.76
N ALA A 159 19.64 -4.01 -21.24
CA ALA A 159 20.47 -3.04 -20.53
C ALA A 159 21.19 -3.67 -19.32
N GLN A 160 22.32 -3.08 -18.92
CA GLN A 160 23.22 -3.60 -17.89
C GLN A 160 22.48 -3.98 -16.60
N ALA A 161 22.16 -5.27 -16.45
CA ALA A 161 21.72 -5.86 -15.21
C ALA A 161 22.78 -5.67 -14.12
N LEU A 162 22.35 -5.64 -12.86
CA LEU A 162 23.24 -5.83 -11.71
C LEU A 162 24.09 -7.08 -11.98
N SER A 163 25.39 -7.00 -11.69
CA SER A 163 26.22 -8.18 -11.85
C SER A 163 25.64 -9.32 -11.01
N TRP A 164 25.60 -10.54 -11.55
CA TRP A 164 25.00 -11.71 -10.88
C TRP A 164 25.50 -11.89 -9.43
N ARG A 165 26.73 -11.42 -9.14
CA ARG A 165 27.33 -11.36 -7.81
C ARG A 165 26.62 -10.39 -6.86
N GLN A 166 26.21 -9.20 -7.32
CA GLN A 166 25.42 -8.24 -6.54
C GLN A 166 24.03 -8.79 -6.25
N GLN A 167 23.34 -9.34 -7.25
CA GLN A 167 22.04 -10.00 -7.08
C GLN A 167 22.14 -11.15 -6.07
N ALA A 168 23.17 -12.01 -6.19
CA ALA A 168 23.42 -13.09 -5.23
C ALA A 168 23.72 -12.58 -3.80
N LEU A 169 24.45 -11.47 -3.64
CA LEU A 169 24.71 -10.85 -2.34
C LEU A 169 23.42 -10.33 -1.68
N VAL A 170 22.56 -9.64 -2.44
CA VAL A 170 21.24 -9.17 -1.98
C VAL A 170 20.36 -10.35 -1.55
N VAL A 171 20.26 -11.39 -2.38
CA VAL A 171 19.48 -12.60 -2.07
C VAL A 171 20.01 -13.33 -0.83
N MET A 172 21.34 -13.40 -0.64
CA MET A 172 21.93 -13.98 0.58
C MET A 172 21.64 -13.14 1.83
N GLN A 173 21.65 -11.81 1.74
CA GLN A 173 21.30 -10.92 2.86
C GLN A 173 19.80 -11.05 3.23
N ALA A 174 18.91 -11.06 2.24
CA ALA A 174 17.48 -11.27 2.44
C ALA A 174 17.20 -12.63 3.12
N LEU A 175 17.85 -13.70 2.64
CA LEU A 175 17.75 -15.02 3.25
C LEU A 175 18.30 -15.05 4.69
N ALA A 176 19.39 -14.33 4.97
CA ALA A 176 19.94 -14.22 6.31
C ALA A 176 18.96 -13.52 7.28
N LEU A 177 18.28 -12.45 6.87
CA LEU A 177 17.24 -11.80 7.69
C LEU A 177 16.08 -12.75 8.01
N VAL A 178 15.61 -13.54 7.04
CA VAL A 178 14.59 -14.58 7.27
C VAL A 178 15.07 -15.62 8.30
N ILE A 179 16.33 -16.08 8.18
CA ILE A 179 16.94 -17.01 9.13
C ILE A 179 17.07 -16.40 10.53
N PHE A 180 17.42 -15.11 10.65
CA PHE A 180 17.49 -14.42 11.93
C PHE A 180 16.10 -14.24 12.58
N GLN A 181 15.06 -13.93 11.81
CA GLN A 181 13.68 -13.87 12.31
C GLN A 181 13.24 -15.25 12.85
N LEU A 182 13.51 -16.33 12.11
CA LEU A 182 13.22 -17.70 12.56
C LEU A 182 14.03 -18.07 13.80
N ALA A 183 15.30 -17.68 13.89
CA ALA A 183 16.14 -17.89 15.07
C ALA A 183 15.61 -17.14 16.31
N ALA A 184 15.15 -15.90 16.15
CA ALA A 184 14.52 -15.13 17.22
C ALA A 184 13.23 -15.81 17.72
N VAL A 185 12.34 -16.24 16.82
CA VAL A 185 11.11 -16.97 17.16
C VAL A 185 11.40 -18.29 17.89
N LEU A 186 12.39 -19.07 17.41
CA LEU A 186 12.83 -20.30 18.07
C LEU A 186 13.45 -20.02 19.44
N ALA A 187 14.23 -18.96 19.60
CA ALA A 187 14.80 -18.57 20.88
C ALA A 187 13.72 -18.16 21.88
N VAL A 188 12.80 -17.25 21.53
CA VAL A 188 11.68 -16.81 22.39
C VAL A 188 10.81 -18.00 22.79
N THR A 189 10.40 -18.84 21.84
CA THR A 189 9.56 -20.01 22.15
C THR A 189 10.28 -21.07 22.98
N SER A 190 11.60 -21.25 22.82
CA SER A 190 12.39 -22.16 23.69
C SER A 190 12.48 -21.64 25.14
N LEU A 191 12.66 -20.33 25.32
CA LEU A 191 12.69 -19.67 26.63
C LEU A 191 11.30 -19.70 27.30
N ALA A 192 10.22 -19.50 26.54
CA ALA A 192 8.84 -19.55 27.02
C ALA A 192 8.39 -20.98 27.41
N ARG A 193 8.88 -22.02 26.72
CA ARG A 193 8.67 -23.42 27.15
C ARG A 193 9.42 -23.72 28.47
N ARG A 194 10.68 -23.28 28.59
CA ARG A 194 11.53 -23.51 29.77
C ARG A 194 11.21 -22.67 31.02
N ARG A 195 10.17 -21.80 30.97
CA ARG A 195 9.69 -21.01 32.13
C ARG A 195 8.68 -21.75 33.02
N GLN A 196 8.25 -22.95 32.64
CA GLN A 196 7.27 -23.72 33.41
C GLN A 196 7.93 -24.34 34.66
N PRO A 197 7.42 -24.07 35.88
CA PRO A 197 7.64 -24.99 37.00
C PRO A 197 7.00 -26.33 36.65
N VAL A 198 7.60 -27.44 37.09
CA VAL A 198 6.85 -28.69 37.23
C VAL A 198 5.79 -28.45 38.31
N PRO A 199 4.50 -28.77 38.09
CA PRO A 199 3.52 -28.70 39.16
C PRO A 199 3.99 -29.63 40.29
N ALA A 200 4.20 -29.08 41.48
CA ALA A 200 4.62 -29.87 42.63
C ALA A 200 3.48 -30.86 42.95
N ASP A 201 3.77 -32.14 42.84
CA ASP A 201 2.80 -33.21 43.04
C ASP A 201 2.45 -33.31 44.53
N LEU A 202 1.39 -32.60 44.92
CA LEU A 202 0.80 -32.64 46.27
C LEU A 202 -0.03 -33.93 46.49
N GLY A 203 0.49 -35.06 45.99
CA GLY A 203 -0.02 -36.42 46.19
C GLY A 203 0.32 -36.99 47.56
N SER A 204 0.08 -36.23 48.64
CA SER A 204 0.14 -36.73 50.02
C SER A 204 -1.09 -36.26 50.80
N VAL A 205 -1.37 -36.93 51.93
CA VAL A 205 -2.64 -36.88 52.68
C VAL A 205 -3.78 -37.67 52.02
N SER A 206 -3.70 -38.98 52.25
CA SER A 206 -4.83 -39.89 52.29
C SER A 206 -5.99 -39.36 53.15
N ALA A 207 -7.22 -39.28 52.60
CA ALA A 207 -8.45 -39.61 53.33
C ALA A 207 -9.68 -39.77 52.41
N SER A 208 -10.40 -40.87 52.61
CA SER A 208 -11.83 -41.07 52.32
C SER A 208 -12.36 -42.08 53.37
N PRO A 209 -13.66 -42.13 53.72
CA PRO A 209 -14.77 -42.05 52.76
C PRO A 209 -16.07 -41.32 53.19
N THR A 210 -16.97 -41.18 52.21
CA THR A 210 -18.46 -41.09 52.29
C THR A 210 -19.17 -39.85 52.89
N PRO A 211 -20.19 -39.29 52.19
CA PRO A 211 -21.11 -38.28 52.71
C PRO A 211 -22.49 -38.85 53.14
N THR A 212 -23.27 -38.12 53.95
CA THR A 212 -24.74 -38.31 54.10
C THR A 212 -25.42 -37.14 54.85
N SER A 213 -26.42 -36.48 54.22
CA SER A 213 -27.44 -35.58 54.82
C SER A 213 -26.92 -34.30 55.56
N ARG A 214 -27.74 -33.28 55.88
CA ARG A 214 -29.19 -33.04 55.67
C ARG A 214 -29.51 -31.55 55.39
N GLN A 215 -30.16 -31.31 54.25
CA GLN A 215 -31.24 -30.34 53.98
C GLN A 215 -31.76 -29.42 55.12
N VAL A 216 -31.93 -28.12 54.82
CA VAL A 216 -33.14 -27.28 55.09
C VAL A 216 -33.03 -25.95 54.33
N CYS A 217 -34.16 -25.40 53.86
CA CYS A 217 -34.26 -24.08 53.21
C CYS A 217 -34.93 -23.06 54.14
N VAL A 218 -34.72 -21.75 53.92
CA VAL A 218 -35.76 -20.69 53.99
C VAL A 218 -35.21 -19.34 53.52
N ALA A 219 -36.07 -18.57 52.86
CA ALA A 219 -36.03 -17.13 52.64
C ALA A 219 -37.48 -16.63 52.94
N PRO A 220 -37.76 -15.35 53.29
CA PRO A 220 -37.38 -14.19 52.47
C PRO A 220 -37.09 -12.85 53.24
N GLN A 221 -36.85 -11.79 52.46
CA GLN A 221 -37.21 -10.35 52.65
C GLN A 221 -37.20 -9.69 54.05
N ASP A 222 -36.60 -8.49 54.11
CA ASP A 222 -37.37 -7.27 54.41
C ASP A 222 -36.73 -6.02 53.75
N MET A 223 -37.42 -4.88 53.77
CA MET A 223 -36.98 -3.57 53.26
C MET A 223 -36.60 -2.60 54.39
N GLY A 224 -35.70 -1.64 54.11
CA GLY A 224 -35.36 -0.55 55.01
C GLY A 224 -34.94 0.72 54.24
N MET A 225 -35.43 1.88 54.65
CA MET A 225 -35.34 3.13 53.89
C MET A 225 -34.54 4.22 54.62
N GLY A 226 -33.90 5.11 53.85
CA GLY A 226 -33.34 6.39 54.32
C GLY A 226 -31.82 6.40 54.57
N GLY A 227 -31.12 7.53 54.42
CA GLY A 227 -31.57 8.82 53.85
C GLY A 227 -30.78 10.02 54.36
N ALA A 228 -30.35 10.91 53.45
CA ALA A 228 -29.69 12.21 53.71
C ALA A 228 -28.30 12.14 54.43
N MET A 229 -27.43 13.16 54.46
CA MET A 229 -27.11 14.32 53.58
C MET A 229 -25.77 14.89 54.08
N ALA A 230 -24.77 15.15 53.22
CA ALA A 230 -23.69 16.13 53.49
C ALA A 230 -22.77 16.39 52.27
N SER A 231 -22.86 17.60 51.75
CA SER A 231 -21.79 18.40 51.12
C SER A 231 -21.94 19.82 51.74
N PRO A 232 -21.17 20.88 51.42
CA PRO A 232 -20.10 21.01 50.43
C PRO A 232 -18.85 21.81 50.91
N LEU A 233 -17.90 22.06 50.00
CA LEU A 233 -17.17 23.33 49.77
C LEU A 233 -16.53 23.21 48.36
N ALA A 234 -16.55 24.13 47.39
CA ALA A 234 -16.57 25.62 47.39
C ALA A 234 -15.26 26.21 47.99
N THR A 235 -14.63 27.31 47.54
CA THR A 235 -14.94 28.42 46.59
C THR A 235 -13.62 28.83 45.87
N ASP A 236 -13.46 29.67 44.83
CA ASP A 236 -14.16 30.21 43.62
C ASP A 236 -13.05 31.03 42.86
N GLU A 237 -13.14 31.77 41.74
CA GLU A 237 -14.16 32.26 40.76
C GLU A 237 -13.41 32.61 39.42
N ALA A 238 -14.09 33.19 38.43
CA ALA A 238 -13.56 33.76 37.16
C ALA A 238 -13.03 35.24 37.36
N PRO A 239 -12.95 36.21 36.38
CA PRO A 239 -13.37 36.24 34.96
C PRO A 239 -12.49 37.06 33.94
N CYS A 240 -13.01 37.19 32.71
CA CYS A 240 -12.88 38.33 31.75
C CYS A 240 -11.63 38.56 30.82
N ASN A 241 -11.80 38.13 29.55
CA ASN A 241 -11.88 38.95 28.31
C ASN A 241 -10.64 39.55 27.56
N LEU A 242 -10.86 39.72 26.23
CA LEU A 242 -10.21 40.57 25.19
C LEU A 242 -8.96 40.08 24.38
N ASP A 243 -9.24 39.84 23.08
CA ASP A 243 -8.49 39.99 21.80
C ASP A 243 -6.94 40.11 21.75
N ALA A 244 -6.32 39.29 20.86
CA ALA A 244 -5.38 39.75 19.81
C ALA A 244 -4.96 38.66 18.78
N GLU A 245 -5.07 39.01 17.48
CA GLU A 245 -4.30 38.61 16.27
C GLU A 245 -3.62 37.22 16.03
N LEU A 246 -3.88 36.72 14.80
CA LEU A 246 -2.93 36.08 13.84
C LEU A 246 -2.13 34.83 14.23
N GLY A 247 -2.50 33.65 13.69
CA GLY A 247 -1.60 32.48 13.67
C GLY A 247 -2.20 31.13 13.24
N ALA A 248 -2.60 30.97 11.97
CA ALA A 248 -2.91 29.65 11.40
C ALA A 248 -1.69 29.07 10.63
N PRO A 249 -1.55 27.74 10.42
CA PRO A 249 -2.52 26.68 10.72
C PRO A 249 -2.02 25.59 11.70
N GLY A 250 -2.94 25.00 12.46
CA GLY A 250 -2.75 23.70 13.11
C GLY A 250 -3.19 22.54 12.22
N MET A 251 -2.60 21.35 12.40
CA MET A 251 -3.25 20.07 12.08
C MET A 251 -3.73 19.42 13.37
N SER A 252 -4.67 18.47 13.26
CA SER A 252 -5.60 18.02 14.31
C SER A 252 -6.75 19.05 14.47
N GLU A 253 -8.02 18.67 14.55
CA GLU A 253 -8.58 17.36 14.96
C GLU A 253 -9.53 16.72 13.91
N MET A 254 -9.83 15.44 14.11
CA MET A 254 -10.86 14.69 13.39
C MET A 254 -12.19 14.90 14.14
N ASN A 255 -13.11 15.66 13.55
CA ASN A 255 -14.32 16.14 14.23
C ASN A 255 -15.58 15.39 13.75
N ASP A 256 -16.50 15.10 14.66
CA ASP A 256 -17.68 14.24 14.43
C ASP A 256 -18.83 14.92 13.63
N ASP A 257 -18.52 15.59 12.51
CA ASP A 257 -19.48 16.36 11.70
C ASP A 257 -20.12 15.58 10.52
N ASP A 258 -19.71 14.34 10.26
CA ASP A 258 -20.10 13.58 9.06
C ASP A 258 -21.63 13.28 8.96
N GLU A 259 -22.36 13.30 10.08
CA GLU A 259 -23.82 13.07 10.07
C GLU A 259 -24.62 14.25 9.45
N LEU A 260 -24.01 15.44 9.32
CA LEU A 260 -24.62 16.63 8.72
C LEU A 260 -24.23 16.87 7.25
N ALA A 261 -23.36 16.05 6.66
CA ALA A 261 -22.95 16.15 5.25
C ALA A 261 -23.96 15.52 4.25
N MET A 262 -25.03 14.88 4.74
CA MET A 262 -26.01 14.04 4.00
C MET A 262 -26.94 14.81 3.04
N ALA A 263 -26.42 15.65 2.13
CA ALA A 263 -27.24 16.43 1.19
C ALA A 263 -26.62 16.78 -0.18
N LYS A 264 -25.36 16.40 -0.48
CA LYS A 264 -24.71 16.72 -1.77
C LYS A 264 -24.00 15.51 -2.37
N GLY A 265 -24.19 15.28 -3.67
CA GLY A 265 -23.85 14.02 -4.35
C GLY A 265 -22.38 13.61 -4.22
N HIS A 266 -22.13 12.58 -3.42
CA HIS A 266 -20.81 11.95 -3.26
C HIS A 266 -20.57 10.93 -4.37
N PHE A 267 -19.79 11.30 -5.39
CA PHE A 267 -19.26 10.34 -6.36
C PHE A 267 -18.21 9.45 -5.68
N THR A 268 -18.45 8.14 -5.65
CA THR A 268 -17.43 7.16 -5.24
C THR A 268 -16.43 6.93 -6.36
N TYR A 269 -15.30 6.28 -6.05
CA TYR A 269 -14.33 5.89 -7.08
C TYR A 269 -14.94 4.97 -8.15
N ALA A 270 -15.89 4.10 -7.78
CA ALA A 270 -16.60 3.25 -8.73
C ALA A 270 -17.42 4.07 -9.74
N ASP A 271 -18.19 5.05 -9.27
CA ASP A 271 -18.98 5.94 -10.14
C ASP A 271 -18.09 6.68 -11.15
N ILE A 272 -16.86 7.05 -10.76
CA ILE A 272 -15.90 7.76 -11.61
C ILE A 272 -15.30 6.83 -12.67
N VAL A 273 -15.04 5.56 -12.32
CA VAL A 273 -14.58 4.53 -13.27
C VAL A 273 -15.69 4.18 -14.27
N GLU A 274 -16.94 4.01 -13.82
CA GLU A 274 -18.10 3.81 -14.69
C GLU A 274 -18.31 5.01 -15.64
N LEU A 275 -18.20 6.24 -15.12
CA LEU A 275 -18.30 7.47 -15.92
C LEU A 275 -17.19 7.56 -16.99
N ARG A 276 -15.96 7.14 -16.67
CA ARG A 276 -14.84 7.04 -17.61
C ARG A 276 -15.10 5.98 -18.70
N GLY A 277 -15.66 4.84 -18.32
CA GLY A 277 -16.06 3.78 -19.25
C GLY A 277 -17.15 4.23 -20.23
N ALA A 278 -18.25 4.77 -19.70
CA ALA A 278 -19.38 5.26 -20.50
C ALA A 278 -19.00 6.40 -21.45
N LEU A 279 -18.07 7.29 -21.06
CA LEU A 279 -17.51 8.30 -21.96
C LEU A 279 -16.75 7.65 -23.12
N ASN A 280 -15.82 6.73 -22.84
CA ASN A 280 -15.00 6.11 -23.88
C ASN A 280 -15.85 5.29 -24.86
N GLN A 281 -16.80 4.49 -24.36
CA GLN A 281 -17.74 3.73 -25.18
C GLN A 281 -18.55 4.64 -26.11
N LEU A 282 -19.06 5.78 -25.63
CA LEU A 282 -19.85 6.71 -26.44
C LEU A 282 -19.02 7.40 -27.54
N LEU A 283 -17.73 7.66 -27.29
CA LEU A 283 -16.82 8.21 -28.29
C LEU A 283 -16.49 7.18 -29.38
N GLU A 284 -16.34 5.91 -29.00
CA GLU A 284 -16.09 4.78 -29.91
C GLU A 284 -17.33 4.43 -30.76
N GLU A 285 -18.51 4.24 -30.13
CA GLU A 285 -19.79 3.93 -30.80
C GLU A 285 -20.24 4.98 -31.84
N ARG A 286 -19.71 6.20 -31.77
CA ARG A 286 -20.08 7.31 -32.66
C ARG A 286 -18.93 7.85 -33.51
N GLU A 287 -17.74 7.26 -33.41
CA GLU A 287 -16.50 7.74 -34.06
C GLU A 287 -16.14 9.23 -33.74
N ILE A 288 -16.57 9.74 -32.59
CA ILE A 288 -16.43 11.15 -32.21
C ILE A 288 -15.14 11.37 -31.41
N THR A 289 -14.25 12.24 -31.89
CA THR A 289 -13.07 12.66 -31.11
C THR A 289 -13.45 13.44 -29.86
N GLN A 290 -12.69 13.31 -28.77
CA GLN A 290 -12.92 14.05 -27.51
C GLN A 290 -13.10 15.57 -27.73
N ALA A 291 -12.30 16.15 -28.63
CA ALA A 291 -12.39 17.58 -28.99
C ALA A 291 -13.67 17.94 -29.77
N ALA A 292 -14.25 17.03 -30.55
CA ALA A 292 -15.57 17.21 -31.14
C ALA A 292 -16.69 17.07 -30.08
N PHE A 293 -16.61 16.09 -29.19
CA PHE A 293 -17.55 15.91 -28.08
C PHE A 293 -17.61 17.14 -27.14
N CYS A 294 -16.46 17.70 -26.75
CA CYS A 294 -16.41 18.95 -25.99
C CYS A 294 -17.15 20.11 -26.68
N ARG A 295 -16.99 20.24 -27.99
CA ARG A 295 -17.62 21.30 -28.80
C ARG A 295 -19.13 21.09 -28.97
N GLY A 296 -19.58 19.85 -29.17
CA GLY A 296 -21.00 19.51 -29.30
C GLY A 296 -21.80 19.66 -28.00
N HIS A 297 -21.18 19.41 -26.85
CA HIS A 297 -21.87 19.36 -25.55
C HIS A 297 -21.51 20.48 -24.56
N GLY A 298 -20.72 21.49 -24.97
CA GLY A 298 -20.34 22.62 -24.12
C GLY A 298 -19.45 22.24 -22.91
N ILE A 299 -18.74 21.12 -23.02
CA ILE A 299 -17.87 20.59 -21.96
C ILE A 299 -16.46 21.16 -22.10
N SER A 300 -15.85 21.56 -20.98
CA SER A 300 -14.46 21.99 -20.91
C SER A 300 -13.52 20.82 -21.22
N PRO A 301 -12.59 20.94 -22.20
CA PRO A 301 -11.58 19.91 -22.49
C PRO A 301 -10.67 19.59 -21.28
N ARG A 302 -10.49 20.57 -20.38
CA ARG A 302 -9.78 20.38 -19.11
C ARG A 302 -10.48 19.36 -18.22
N ASP A 303 -11.81 19.38 -18.19
CA ASP A 303 -12.60 18.57 -17.26
C ASP A 303 -12.59 17.10 -17.70
N LEU A 304 -12.64 16.83 -19.01
CA LEU A 304 -12.42 15.47 -19.54
C LEU A 304 -11.00 14.96 -19.25
N SER A 305 -9.98 15.81 -19.39
CA SER A 305 -8.60 15.42 -19.06
C SER A 305 -8.42 15.10 -17.57
N LEU A 306 -9.09 15.88 -16.69
CA LEU A 306 -9.12 15.62 -15.24
C LEU A 306 -9.95 14.37 -14.86
N LEU A 307 -10.93 13.97 -15.66
CA LEU A 307 -11.66 12.70 -15.49
C LEU A 307 -10.80 11.51 -15.94
N GLN A 308 -10.17 11.58 -17.11
CA GLN A 308 -9.35 10.47 -17.62
C GLN A 308 -8.14 10.20 -16.73
N ARG A 309 -7.44 11.26 -16.31
CA ARG A 309 -6.29 11.20 -15.38
C ARG A 309 -6.68 11.24 -13.91
N HIS A 310 -7.95 10.97 -13.55
CA HIS A 310 -8.39 11.06 -12.16
C HIS A 310 -7.58 10.16 -11.22
N GLU A 311 -7.31 8.94 -11.68
CA GLU A 311 -6.56 7.88 -10.99
C GLU A 311 -5.09 8.28 -10.75
N GLU A 312 -4.38 8.69 -11.81
CA GLU A 312 -3.01 9.24 -11.75
C GLU A 312 -2.91 10.45 -10.79
N ARG A 313 -3.87 11.38 -10.89
CA ARG A 313 -3.86 12.61 -10.10
C ARG A 313 -4.21 12.37 -8.63
N CYS A 314 -5.07 11.39 -8.35
CA CYS A 314 -5.39 10.98 -6.99
C CYS A 314 -4.19 10.33 -6.31
N SER A 315 -3.45 9.44 -7.00
CA SER A 315 -2.22 8.85 -6.44
C SER A 315 -1.09 9.88 -6.25
N ALA A 316 -1.03 10.92 -7.08
CA ALA A 316 -0.07 12.03 -6.96
C ALA A 316 -0.47 13.11 -5.93
N GLY A 317 -1.63 12.99 -5.25
CA GLY A 317 -2.14 14.03 -4.34
C GLY A 317 -2.52 15.35 -5.05
N GLU A 318 -2.67 15.33 -6.37
CA GLU A 318 -2.99 16.51 -7.18
C GLU A 318 -4.48 16.88 -7.14
N ARG A 319 -4.80 18.13 -7.50
CA ARG A 319 -6.20 18.57 -7.66
C ARG A 319 -6.92 17.71 -8.71
N THR A 320 -7.93 16.97 -8.26
CA THR A 320 -8.85 16.17 -9.08
C THR A 320 -9.98 17.03 -9.66
N ILE A 321 -10.82 16.42 -10.49
CA ILE A 321 -12.08 17.00 -11.00
C ILE A 321 -13.08 17.27 -9.86
N SER A 322 -13.81 18.39 -9.91
CA SER A 322 -14.81 18.72 -8.88
C SER A 322 -16.08 17.87 -9.02
N ALA A 323 -16.75 17.58 -7.90
CA ALA A 323 -18.04 16.89 -7.88
C ALA A 323 -19.11 17.59 -8.76
N THR A 324 -19.08 18.93 -8.83
CA THR A 324 -19.96 19.73 -9.70
C THR A 324 -19.68 19.59 -11.20
N ALA A 325 -18.47 19.18 -11.59
CA ALA A 325 -18.12 18.83 -12.96
C ALA A 325 -18.47 17.37 -13.25
N LEU A 326 -18.20 16.43 -12.33
CA LEU A 326 -18.66 15.03 -12.42
C LEU A 326 -20.18 14.94 -12.59
N GLU A 327 -20.96 15.65 -11.78
CA GLU A 327 -22.42 15.69 -11.88
C GLU A 327 -22.92 16.30 -13.20
N ARG A 328 -22.13 17.18 -13.83
CA ARG A 328 -22.44 17.74 -15.16
C ARG A 328 -22.18 16.71 -16.25
N LEU A 329 -21.01 16.07 -16.23
CA LEU A 329 -20.62 15.00 -17.16
C LEU A 329 -21.59 13.80 -17.08
N ALA A 330 -21.97 13.38 -15.87
CA ALA A 330 -22.90 12.28 -15.64
C ALA A 330 -24.30 12.54 -16.19
N ARG A 331 -24.79 13.79 -16.12
CA ARG A 331 -26.03 14.20 -16.78
C ARG A 331 -25.89 14.20 -18.30
N THR A 332 -24.88 14.88 -18.84
CA THR A 332 -24.67 14.97 -20.29
C THR A 332 -24.50 13.59 -20.95
N LEU A 333 -23.74 12.68 -20.35
CA LEU A 333 -23.59 11.32 -20.86
C LEU A 333 -24.90 10.53 -20.78
N ARG A 334 -25.67 10.65 -19.68
CA ARG A 334 -26.98 10.02 -19.53
C ARG A 334 -28.00 10.53 -20.55
N ASP A 335 -28.03 11.82 -20.83
CA ASP A 335 -28.95 12.42 -21.79
C ASP A 335 -28.56 12.11 -23.25
N THR A 336 -27.26 12.01 -23.55
CA THR A 336 -26.75 11.63 -24.89
C THR A 336 -26.94 10.13 -25.15
N ALA A 337 -26.71 9.27 -24.15
CA ALA A 337 -27.02 7.83 -24.23
C ALA A 337 -28.54 7.56 -24.33
N ALA A 338 -29.37 8.36 -23.64
CA ALA A 338 -30.83 8.30 -23.76
C ALA A 338 -31.39 9.00 -25.03
N GLY A 339 -30.54 9.37 -25.99
CA GLY A 339 -30.95 9.97 -27.27
C GLY A 339 -31.68 11.32 -27.16
N ARG A 340 -31.59 12.01 -26.01
CA ARG A 340 -32.33 13.25 -25.72
C ARG A 340 -31.60 14.54 -26.13
N VAL A 341 -30.34 14.43 -26.53
CA VAL A 341 -29.62 15.52 -27.19
C VAL A 341 -29.82 15.39 -28.70
N ALA A 342 -30.70 16.23 -29.26
CA ALA A 342 -30.77 16.44 -30.70
C ALA A 342 -29.54 17.22 -31.20
N THR A 343 -29.22 17.06 -32.49
CA THR A 343 -28.06 17.66 -33.19
C THR A 343 -28.07 19.18 -33.21
#